data_AF-A0A914NBY5-F1
#
_entry.id   AF-A0A914NBY5-F1
#
_cell.length_a   1.000
_cell.length_b   1.000
_cell.length_c   1.000
_cell.angle_alpha   90.00
_cell.angle_beta   90.00
_cell.angle_gamma   90.00
#
_symmetry.space_group_name_H-M   'P 1'
#
loop_
_entity.id
_entity.type
_entity.pdbx_description
1 polymer ?
#
loop_
_entity_poly.entity_id
_entity_poly.type
_entity_poly.pdbx_seq_one_letter_code
_entity_poly.pdbx_strand_id
1 'polypeptide(L)'
;MKIIIISGIFIHFFVIFQLLMKNLFIQDYYILTKDFERIKNKIELKEEPWLSAWKQFNTSRFARPNYSPRPQKIIYRGIGYPQNYITLCQDIAAAYCAAINWKITGNTSYADKSVEIMNAWSSTLTSIQGNNDIALAGGIYGCHFANVGEIMRSYKGWKAEDFNKFKGMMANIFFNAGWGLIYGHQPTSGSKMFYYSNWDLSQIGMAIAVGVLTDNRTMFNEAIRVYKSDWYWGASSQFIYYLHPGYFGQTQEAGRDQGHNTLSIGLGGILCEMAWNQ
;
A
#
# COMPACT_ATOMS: atom_id res chain seq x y z
N MET A 1 52.53 16.92 -4.19
CA MET A 1 51.66 16.18 -5.14
C MET A 1 50.97 14.97 -4.46
N LYS A 2 50.25 15.17 -3.35
CA LYS A 2 49.51 14.09 -2.63
C LYS A 2 48.14 14.50 -2.06
N ILE A 3 47.68 15.74 -2.27
CA ILE A 3 46.42 16.26 -1.70
C ILE A 3 45.26 16.28 -2.74
N ILE A 4 45.56 16.15 -4.04
CA ILE A 4 44.55 16.27 -5.11
C ILE A 4 43.83 14.93 -5.42
N ILE A 5 44.38 13.78 -4.98
CA ILE A 5 43.79 12.46 -5.25
C ILE A 5 42.67 12.11 -4.24
N ILE A 6 42.72 12.64 -3.01
CA ILE A 6 41.74 12.33 -1.95
C ILE A 6 40.41 13.08 -2.19
N SER A 7 40.44 14.30 -2.72
CA SER A 7 39.22 15.07 -3.02
C SER A 7 38.42 14.51 -4.20
N GLY A 8 39.10 14.00 -5.24
CA GLY A 8 38.45 13.34 -6.38
C GLY A 8 37.71 12.05 -6.01
N ILE A 9 38.31 11.24 -5.13
CA ILE A 9 37.70 9.99 -4.63
C ILE A 9 36.52 10.29 -3.70
N PHE A 10 36.61 11.32 -2.83
CA PHE A 10 35.48 11.72 -1.98
C PHE A 10 34.29 12.26 -2.78
N ILE A 11 34.53 13.05 -3.83
CA ILE A 11 33.46 13.57 -4.70
C ILE A 11 32.83 12.44 -5.52
N HIS A 12 33.62 11.51 -6.07
CA HIS A 12 33.08 10.33 -6.76
C HIS A 12 32.28 9.44 -5.81
N PHE A 13 32.77 9.20 -4.59
CA PHE A 13 32.06 8.40 -3.59
C PHE A 13 30.77 9.09 -3.15
N PHE A 14 30.77 10.42 -2.97
CA PHE A 14 29.57 11.17 -2.60
C PHE A 14 28.54 11.24 -3.73
N VAL A 15 28.97 11.35 -4.99
CA VAL A 15 28.09 11.31 -6.16
C VAL A 15 27.53 9.90 -6.38
N ILE A 16 28.35 8.85 -6.26
CA ILE A 16 27.91 7.45 -6.32
C ILE A 16 26.99 7.13 -5.14
N PHE A 17 27.29 7.62 -3.94
CA PHE A 17 26.44 7.47 -2.75
C PHE A 17 25.11 8.21 -2.90
N GLN A 18 25.09 9.42 -3.46
CA GLN A 18 23.85 10.12 -3.79
C GLN A 18 23.05 9.43 -4.92
N LEU A 19 23.72 8.84 -5.91
CA LEU A 19 23.07 8.06 -6.97
C LEU A 19 22.54 6.72 -6.46
N LEU A 20 23.22 6.08 -5.51
CA LEU A 20 22.76 4.88 -4.79
C LEU A 20 21.57 5.22 -3.87
N MET A 21 21.62 6.34 -3.15
CA MET A 21 20.54 6.83 -2.30
C MET A 21 19.31 7.28 -3.10
N LYS A 22 19.48 7.82 -4.31
CA LYS A 22 18.36 8.17 -5.20
C LYS A 22 17.54 6.97 -5.67
N ASN A 23 18.11 5.76 -5.61
CA ASN A 23 17.45 4.52 -6.00
C ASN A 23 16.89 3.73 -4.82
N LEU A 24 17.25 4.11 -3.58
CA LEU A 24 16.71 3.49 -2.37
C LEU A 24 15.42 4.19 -1.98
N PHE A 25 14.41 3.40 -1.62
CA PHE A 25 13.21 3.95 -0.98
C PHE A 25 13.49 4.27 0.49
N ILE A 26 12.82 5.29 0.99
CA ILE A 26 12.75 5.61 2.42
C ILE A 26 11.83 4.58 3.07
N GLN A 27 12.30 3.92 4.12
CA GLN A 27 11.50 2.98 4.91
C GLN A 27 10.34 3.71 5.62
N ASP A 28 9.24 3.00 5.87
CA ASP A 28 8.04 3.52 6.54
C ASP A 28 7.32 4.63 5.72
N TYR A 29 6.87 4.34 4.49
CA TYR A 29 6.42 5.37 3.53
C TYR A 29 4.95 5.83 3.64
N TYR A 30 4.07 5.05 4.24
CA TYR A 30 2.67 5.44 4.44
C TYR A 30 2.39 5.89 5.87
N ILE A 31 2.81 5.10 6.87
CA ILE A 31 2.85 5.51 8.27
C ILE A 31 4.30 5.58 8.67
N LEU A 32 4.78 6.80 8.96
CA LEU A 32 6.17 7.06 9.26
C LEU A 32 6.49 6.66 10.71
N THR A 33 7.76 6.34 11.01
CA THR A 33 8.20 6.10 12.40
C THR A 33 7.76 7.23 13.35
N LYS A 34 7.86 8.48 12.89
CA LYS A 34 7.47 9.69 13.63
C LYS A 34 5.96 9.71 13.99
N ASP A 35 5.11 9.07 13.20
CA ASP A 35 3.68 9.00 13.48
C ASP A 35 3.39 8.02 14.62
N PHE A 36 4.09 6.87 14.65
CA PHE A 36 4.00 5.93 15.77
C PHE A 36 4.54 6.55 17.06
N GLU A 37 5.66 7.27 17.01
CA GLU A 37 6.20 8.00 18.16
C GLU A 37 5.23 9.06 18.68
N ARG A 38 4.62 9.84 17.77
CA ARG A 38 3.58 10.81 18.12
C ARG A 38 2.40 10.15 18.83
N ILE A 39 1.87 9.06 18.27
CA ILE A 39 0.73 8.34 18.85
C ILE A 39 1.10 7.79 20.23
N LYS A 40 2.26 7.15 20.34
CA LYS A 40 2.77 6.58 21.61
C LYS A 40 2.86 7.67 22.69
N ASN A 41 3.48 8.80 22.38
CA ASN A 41 3.60 9.92 23.31
C ASN A 41 2.21 10.45 23.74
N LYS A 42 1.28 10.66 22.80
CA LYS A 42 -0.09 11.10 23.13
C LYS A 42 -0.83 10.10 24.04
N ILE A 43 -0.63 8.80 23.85
CA ILE A 43 -1.21 7.76 24.72
C ILE A 43 -0.56 7.78 26.12
N GLU A 44 0.75 7.88 26.20
CA GLU A 44 1.50 7.93 27.47
C GLU A 44 1.13 9.16 28.30
N LEU A 45 0.95 10.31 27.65
CA LEU A 45 0.45 11.55 28.24
C LEU A 45 -1.06 11.56 28.50
N LYS A 46 -1.78 10.49 28.13
CA LYS A 46 -3.24 10.34 28.28
C LYS A 46 -4.03 11.45 27.59
N GLU A 47 -3.53 11.96 26.47
CA GLU A 47 -4.21 13.00 25.69
C GLU A 47 -5.38 12.43 24.89
N GLU A 48 -6.48 13.18 24.85
CA GLU A 48 -7.64 12.87 24.03
C GLU A 48 -7.57 13.61 22.67
N PRO A 49 -8.06 13.02 21.57
CA PRO A 49 -8.81 11.75 21.51
C PRO A 49 -7.95 10.48 21.37
N TRP A 50 -6.61 10.59 21.40
CA TRP A 50 -5.71 9.45 21.16
C TRP A 50 -5.89 8.31 22.15
N LEU A 51 -6.05 8.61 23.44
CA LEU A 51 -6.24 7.58 24.45
C LEU A 51 -7.55 6.81 24.24
N SER A 52 -8.67 7.51 24.01
CA SER A 52 -9.96 6.85 23.74
C SER A 52 -9.93 6.03 22.45
N ALA A 53 -9.33 6.56 21.38
CA ALA A 53 -9.16 5.84 20.12
C ALA A 53 -8.31 4.57 20.29
N TRP A 54 -7.22 4.65 21.06
CA TRP A 54 -6.36 3.50 21.36
C TRP A 54 -7.09 2.40 22.15
N LYS A 55 -7.91 2.77 23.14
CA LYS A 55 -8.75 1.82 23.87
C LYS A 55 -9.75 1.14 22.93
N GLN A 56 -10.44 1.91 22.10
CA GLN A 56 -11.41 1.38 21.15
C GLN A 56 -10.74 0.45 20.12
N PHE A 57 -9.59 0.83 19.58
CA PHE A 57 -8.81 0.02 18.66
C PHE A 57 -8.53 -1.38 19.22
N ASN A 58 -8.14 -1.47 20.49
CA ASN A 58 -7.84 -2.74 21.17
C ASN A 58 -9.07 -3.60 21.49
N THR A 59 -10.29 -3.07 21.38
CA THR A 59 -11.52 -3.90 21.47
C THR A 59 -11.86 -4.60 20.16
N SER A 60 -11.22 -4.24 19.04
CA SER A 60 -11.46 -4.83 17.73
C SER A 60 -11.18 -6.33 17.75
N ARG A 61 -12.05 -7.13 17.13
CA ARG A 61 -11.81 -8.57 16.93
C ARG A 61 -10.52 -8.86 16.16
N PHE A 62 -10.06 -7.91 15.34
CA PHE A 62 -8.85 -8.01 14.53
C PHE A 62 -7.59 -7.67 15.33
N ALA A 63 -7.70 -6.98 16.47
CA ALA A 63 -6.59 -6.67 17.36
C ALA A 63 -6.33 -7.77 18.40
N ARG A 64 -7.09 -8.88 18.37
CA ARG A 64 -6.98 -9.95 19.36
C ARG A 64 -5.68 -10.75 19.17
N PRO A 65 -4.94 -11.05 20.24
CA PRO A 65 -3.68 -11.79 20.15
C PRO A 65 -3.86 -13.24 19.69
N ASN A 66 -5.04 -13.82 19.83
CA ASN A 66 -5.37 -15.19 19.42
C ASN A 66 -6.01 -15.29 18.03
N TYR A 67 -5.88 -14.26 17.18
CA TYR A 67 -6.36 -14.32 15.80
C TYR A 67 -5.67 -15.45 15.03
N SER A 68 -6.42 -16.23 14.26
CA SER A 68 -5.89 -17.30 13.40
C SER A 68 -6.12 -16.93 11.92
N PRO A 69 -5.05 -16.88 11.09
CA PRO A 69 -5.20 -16.62 9.66
C PRO A 69 -5.93 -17.76 8.95
N ARG A 70 -6.58 -17.43 7.84
CA ARG A 70 -7.38 -18.34 7.00
C ARG A 70 -6.95 -18.22 5.53
N PRO A 71 -5.66 -18.48 5.22
CA PRO A 71 -5.15 -18.30 3.87
C PRO A 71 -5.89 -19.20 2.87
N GLN A 72 -6.13 -18.68 1.68
CA GLN A 72 -6.80 -19.39 0.59
C GLN A 72 -5.86 -19.54 -0.59
N LYS A 73 -5.92 -20.69 -1.28
CA LYS A 73 -5.11 -20.92 -2.48
C LYS A 73 -5.47 -19.96 -3.62
N ILE A 74 -6.76 -19.66 -3.76
CA ILE A 74 -7.30 -18.73 -4.76
C ILE A 74 -8.25 -17.76 -4.06
N ILE A 75 -8.09 -16.47 -4.35
CA ILE A 75 -9.05 -15.44 -3.98
C ILE A 75 -9.91 -15.08 -5.18
N TYR A 76 -11.22 -15.10 -4.99
CA TYR A 76 -12.23 -14.76 -5.97
C TYR A 76 -12.87 -13.43 -5.65
N ARG A 77 -12.98 -12.54 -6.63
CA ARG A 77 -13.77 -11.31 -6.56
C ARG A 77 -14.50 -11.07 -7.86
N GLY A 78 -15.81 -10.81 -7.78
CA GLY A 78 -16.63 -10.55 -8.95
C GLY A 78 -17.93 -11.34 -8.99
N ILE A 79 -18.94 -10.77 -9.65
CA ILE A 79 -20.22 -11.43 -9.88
C ILE A 79 -20.01 -12.71 -10.68
N GLY A 80 -20.65 -13.80 -10.25
CA GLY A 80 -20.50 -15.13 -10.86
C GLY A 80 -19.35 -15.99 -10.31
N TYR A 81 -18.60 -15.48 -9.32
CA TYR A 81 -17.51 -16.19 -8.66
C TYR A 81 -17.76 -16.37 -7.15
N PRO A 82 -17.02 -17.23 -6.43
CA PRO A 82 -17.21 -17.48 -5.00
C PRO A 82 -17.12 -16.27 -4.06
N GLN A 83 -16.54 -15.14 -4.49
CA GLN A 83 -16.43 -13.89 -3.72
C GLN A 83 -15.79 -14.05 -2.31
N ASN A 84 -14.82 -14.93 -2.15
CA ASN A 84 -14.16 -15.21 -0.87
C ASN A 84 -13.10 -14.15 -0.45
N TYR A 85 -12.96 -13.05 -1.21
CA TYR A 85 -12.01 -11.96 -0.93
C TYR A 85 -12.17 -11.31 0.46
N ILE A 86 -13.36 -11.40 1.08
CA ILE A 86 -13.59 -10.88 2.44
C ILE A 86 -12.71 -11.59 3.48
N THR A 87 -12.38 -12.87 3.28
CA THR A 87 -11.45 -13.60 4.16
C THR A 87 -10.06 -12.97 4.13
N LEU A 88 -9.56 -12.63 2.93
CA LEU A 88 -8.31 -11.91 2.76
C LEU A 88 -8.35 -10.53 3.44
N CYS A 89 -9.44 -9.77 3.26
CA CYS A 89 -9.59 -8.44 3.87
C CYS A 89 -9.49 -8.48 5.40
N GLN A 90 -10.15 -9.46 6.02
CA GLN A 90 -10.17 -9.63 7.47
C GLN A 90 -8.80 -10.00 8.02
N ASP A 91 -8.07 -10.87 7.32
CA ASP A 91 -6.72 -11.26 7.71
C ASP A 91 -5.72 -10.11 7.54
N ILE A 92 -5.81 -9.32 6.45
CA ILE A 92 -5.00 -8.10 6.28
C ILE A 92 -5.29 -7.12 7.42
N ALA A 93 -6.57 -6.91 7.78
CA ALA A 93 -6.94 -6.04 8.89
C ALA A 93 -6.33 -6.53 10.22
N ALA A 94 -6.33 -7.84 10.48
CA ALA A 94 -5.71 -8.40 11.67
C ALA A 94 -4.18 -8.25 11.67
N ALA A 95 -3.53 -8.50 10.53
CA ALA A 95 -2.08 -8.29 10.39
C ALA A 95 -1.70 -6.82 10.61
N TYR A 96 -2.52 -5.90 10.12
CA TYR A 96 -2.31 -4.46 10.30
C TYR A 96 -2.53 -4.04 11.75
N CYS A 97 -3.61 -4.50 12.40
CA CYS A 97 -3.86 -4.25 13.82
C CYS A 97 -2.71 -4.76 14.70
N ALA A 98 -2.18 -5.94 14.38
CA ALA A 98 -1.03 -6.52 15.08
C ALA A 98 0.25 -5.69 14.84
N ALA A 99 0.52 -5.26 13.60
CA ALA A 99 1.68 -4.41 13.28
C ALA A 99 1.63 -3.05 14.03
N ILE A 100 0.47 -2.40 14.07
CA ILE A 100 0.25 -1.16 14.83
C ILE A 100 0.45 -1.42 16.33
N ASN A 101 -0.13 -2.50 16.86
CA ASN A 101 0.05 -2.86 18.27
C ASN A 101 1.52 -3.02 18.64
N TRP A 102 2.30 -3.70 17.79
CA TRP A 102 3.72 -3.82 18.00
C TRP A 102 4.44 -2.47 17.97
N LYS A 103 4.21 -1.63 16.94
CA LYS A 103 4.90 -0.33 16.84
C LYS A 103 4.59 0.61 18.02
N ILE A 104 3.36 0.57 18.55
CA ILE A 104 2.97 1.41 19.70
C ILE A 104 3.47 0.85 21.04
N THR A 105 3.34 -0.46 21.27
CA THR A 105 3.62 -1.06 22.58
C THR A 105 5.04 -1.60 22.73
N GLY A 106 5.72 -1.90 21.62
CA GLY A 106 6.97 -2.65 21.60
C GLY A 106 6.83 -4.15 21.87
N ASN A 107 5.61 -4.66 22.13
CA ASN A 107 5.41 -6.08 22.43
C ASN A 107 5.53 -6.94 21.16
N THR A 108 6.56 -7.80 21.14
CA THR A 108 6.91 -8.61 19.97
C THR A 108 5.89 -9.70 19.66
N SER A 109 5.03 -10.11 20.60
CA SER A 109 4.00 -11.10 20.29
C SER A 109 3.02 -10.62 19.21
N TYR A 110 2.77 -9.32 19.13
CA TYR A 110 1.98 -8.73 18.05
C TYR A 110 2.75 -8.68 16.72
N ALA A 111 4.07 -8.46 16.76
CA ALA A 111 4.91 -8.55 15.58
C ALA A 111 4.91 -9.98 15.01
N ASP A 112 5.07 -10.97 15.88
CA ASP A 112 5.02 -12.38 15.53
C ASP A 112 3.68 -12.75 14.91
N LYS A 113 2.56 -12.26 15.46
CA LYS A 113 1.22 -12.47 14.91
C LYS A 113 1.05 -11.83 13.52
N SER A 114 1.54 -10.62 13.31
CA SER A 114 1.49 -9.96 12.00
C SER A 114 2.28 -10.77 10.94
N VAL A 115 3.49 -11.20 11.31
CA VAL A 115 4.35 -12.05 10.45
C VAL A 115 3.71 -13.42 10.19
N GLU A 116 3.11 -14.05 11.19
CA GLU A 116 2.38 -15.32 11.03
C GLU A 116 1.31 -15.21 9.94
N ILE A 117 0.49 -14.15 9.99
CA ILE A 117 -0.56 -13.92 9.00
C ILE A 117 0.04 -13.68 7.60
N MET A 118 1.04 -12.79 7.49
CA MET A 118 1.70 -12.50 6.21
C MET A 118 2.35 -13.74 5.59
N ASN A 119 3.05 -14.53 6.40
CA ASN A 119 3.72 -15.75 5.98
C ASN A 119 2.70 -16.82 5.56
N ALA A 120 1.60 -17.00 6.32
CA ALA A 120 0.53 -17.92 5.98
C ALA A 120 -0.05 -17.64 4.58
N TRP A 121 -0.32 -16.36 4.26
CA TRP A 121 -0.77 -15.97 2.92
C TRP A 121 0.30 -16.17 1.85
N SER A 122 1.54 -15.72 2.08
CA SER A 122 2.63 -15.83 1.10
C SER A 122 3.01 -17.27 0.75
N SER A 123 2.76 -18.22 1.65
CA SER A 123 3.00 -19.65 1.44
C SER A 123 1.86 -20.36 0.70
N THR A 124 0.66 -19.77 0.66
CA THR A 124 -0.57 -20.47 0.26
C THR A 124 -1.23 -19.85 -0.97
N LEU A 125 -1.28 -18.53 -1.07
CA LEU A 125 -1.97 -17.83 -2.15
C LEU A 125 -1.23 -18.04 -3.47
N THR A 126 -1.95 -18.49 -4.49
CA THR A 126 -1.40 -18.74 -5.83
C THR A 126 -2.00 -17.86 -6.91
N SER A 127 -3.22 -17.36 -6.73
CA SER A 127 -3.86 -16.47 -7.70
C SER A 127 -5.02 -15.66 -7.11
N ILE A 128 -5.32 -14.54 -7.77
CA ILE A 128 -6.57 -13.79 -7.62
C ILE A 128 -7.33 -13.93 -8.94
N GLN A 129 -8.59 -14.35 -8.88
CA GLN A 129 -9.43 -14.71 -10.04
C GLN A 129 -10.82 -14.08 -9.92
N GLY A 130 -11.52 -13.98 -11.05
CA GLY A 130 -12.82 -13.32 -11.11
C GLY A 130 -13.10 -12.68 -12.47
N ASN A 131 -14.06 -11.76 -12.47
CA ASN A 131 -14.28 -10.82 -13.57
C ASN A 131 -13.29 -9.64 -13.44
N ASN A 132 -13.59 -8.48 -14.02
CA ASN A 132 -12.74 -7.29 -13.91
C ASN A 132 -12.52 -6.82 -12.46
N ASP A 133 -13.38 -7.20 -11.50
CA ASP A 133 -13.24 -6.84 -10.09
C ASP A 133 -11.98 -7.42 -9.44
N ILE A 134 -11.24 -8.33 -10.10
CA ILE A 134 -9.90 -8.74 -9.65
C ILE A 134 -8.94 -7.56 -9.51
N ALA A 135 -9.12 -6.51 -10.33
CA ALA A 135 -8.30 -5.31 -10.27
C ALA A 135 -8.52 -4.55 -8.96
N LEU A 136 -9.76 -4.52 -8.46
CA LEU A 136 -10.07 -3.95 -7.16
C LEU A 136 -9.53 -4.82 -6.01
N ALA A 137 -9.51 -6.15 -6.16
CA ALA A 137 -8.89 -7.03 -5.17
C ALA A 137 -7.36 -6.80 -5.10
N GLY A 138 -6.69 -6.78 -6.25
CA GLY A 138 -5.27 -6.49 -6.35
C GLY A 138 -4.93 -5.09 -5.85
N GLY A 139 -5.63 -4.06 -6.36
CA GLY A 139 -5.40 -2.66 -6.02
C GLY A 139 -5.65 -2.34 -4.55
N ILE A 140 -6.89 -2.50 -4.07
CA ILE A 140 -7.24 -2.06 -2.71
C ILE A 140 -6.56 -2.92 -1.66
N TYR A 141 -6.64 -4.25 -1.77
CA TYR A 141 -6.11 -5.13 -0.73
C TYR A 141 -4.61 -5.30 -0.85
N GLY A 142 -4.05 -5.27 -2.06
CA GLY A 142 -2.61 -5.29 -2.27
C GLY A 142 -1.92 -4.05 -1.70
N CYS A 143 -2.50 -2.86 -1.85
CA CYS A 143 -1.97 -1.64 -1.22
C CYS A 143 -1.92 -1.77 0.31
N HIS A 144 -3.02 -2.22 0.95
CA HIS A 144 -3.04 -2.42 2.39
C HIS A 144 -2.02 -3.48 2.84
N PHE A 145 -1.94 -4.61 2.15
CA PHE A 145 -1.04 -5.68 2.57
C PHE A 145 0.44 -5.30 2.40
N ALA A 146 0.76 -4.56 1.33
CA ALA A 146 2.10 -4.00 1.14
C ALA A 146 2.48 -3.02 2.26
N ASN A 147 1.55 -2.18 2.71
CA ASN A 147 1.76 -1.30 3.85
C ASN A 147 2.02 -2.08 5.16
N VAL A 148 1.31 -3.19 5.41
CA VAL A 148 1.62 -4.06 6.56
C VAL A 148 3.04 -4.61 6.45
N GLY A 149 3.41 -5.13 5.27
CA GLY A 149 4.75 -5.64 5.01
C GLY A 149 5.83 -4.58 5.23
N GLU A 150 5.57 -3.33 4.85
CA GLU A 150 6.52 -2.24 5.07
C GLU A 150 6.71 -1.93 6.56
N ILE A 151 5.61 -1.77 7.31
CA ILE A 151 5.66 -1.51 8.76
C ILE A 151 6.48 -2.60 9.46
N MET A 152 6.31 -3.85 9.02
CA MET A 152 6.99 -5.01 9.58
C MET A 152 8.41 -5.23 9.04
N ARG A 153 8.87 -4.50 8.01
CA ARG A 153 10.20 -4.65 7.40
C ARG A 153 11.33 -4.57 8.43
N SER A 154 11.19 -3.70 9.43
CA SER A 154 12.20 -3.51 10.47
C SER A 154 12.17 -4.56 11.59
N TYR A 155 11.23 -5.51 11.57
CA TYR A 155 11.10 -6.52 12.62
C TYR A 155 12.12 -7.65 12.44
N LYS A 156 13.06 -7.76 13.38
CA LYS A 156 14.14 -8.76 13.33
C LYS A 156 13.66 -10.22 13.40
N GLY A 157 12.45 -10.47 13.90
CA GLY A 157 11.86 -11.81 13.95
C GLY A 157 11.30 -12.28 12.61
N TRP A 158 11.17 -11.41 11.61
CA TRP A 158 10.76 -11.81 10.27
C TRP A 158 11.95 -12.36 9.48
N LYS A 159 11.96 -13.67 9.22
CA LYS A 159 13.02 -14.32 8.45
C LYS A 159 13.10 -13.71 7.05
N ALA A 160 14.32 -13.40 6.61
CA ALA A 160 14.56 -12.79 5.29
C ALA A 160 14.00 -13.62 4.13
N GLU A 161 14.05 -14.96 4.23
CA GLU A 161 13.45 -15.86 3.23
C GLU A 161 11.93 -15.68 3.14
N ASP A 162 11.24 -15.62 4.28
CA ASP A 162 9.79 -15.47 4.31
C ASP A 162 9.38 -14.06 3.88
N PHE A 163 10.17 -13.04 4.22
CA PHE A 163 9.98 -11.69 3.70
C PHE A 163 10.12 -11.66 2.17
N ASN A 164 11.10 -12.37 1.60
CA ASN A 164 11.25 -12.50 0.15
C ASN A 164 10.07 -13.24 -0.50
N LYS A 165 9.52 -14.29 0.14
CA LYS A 165 8.28 -14.95 -0.33
C LYS A 165 7.10 -13.98 -0.33
N PHE A 166 6.95 -13.19 0.73
CA PHE A 166 5.92 -12.16 0.81
C PHE A 166 6.06 -11.11 -0.30
N LYS A 167 7.27 -10.55 -0.51
CA LYS A 167 7.56 -9.66 -1.65
C LYS A 167 7.21 -10.30 -2.98
N GLY A 168 7.54 -11.57 -3.16
CA GLY A 168 7.19 -12.35 -4.36
C GLY A 168 5.68 -12.47 -4.58
N MET A 169 4.89 -12.76 -3.53
CA MET A 169 3.43 -12.76 -3.61
C MET A 169 2.90 -11.37 -4.01
N MET A 170 3.43 -10.29 -3.42
CA MET A 170 3.01 -8.93 -3.75
C MET A 170 3.32 -8.57 -5.20
N ALA A 171 4.51 -8.86 -5.69
CA ALA A 171 4.95 -8.55 -7.05
C ALA A 171 4.32 -9.44 -8.14
N ASN A 172 4.04 -10.72 -7.85
CA ASN A 172 3.63 -11.68 -8.87
C ASN A 172 2.13 -11.99 -8.86
N ILE A 173 1.44 -11.75 -7.73
CA ILE A 173 0.01 -12.04 -7.61
C ILE A 173 -0.77 -10.73 -7.49
N PHE A 174 -0.48 -9.91 -6.48
CA PHE A 174 -1.24 -8.67 -6.27
C PHE A 174 -1.00 -7.64 -7.36
N PHE A 175 0.26 -7.41 -7.76
CA PHE A 175 0.56 -6.48 -8.83
C PHE A 175 -0.05 -6.92 -10.16
N ASN A 176 0.09 -8.20 -10.55
CA ASN A 176 -0.51 -8.69 -11.79
C ASN A 176 -2.05 -8.60 -11.79
N ALA A 177 -2.70 -8.92 -10.68
CA ALA A 177 -4.16 -8.78 -10.58
C ALA A 177 -4.60 -7.32 -10.58
N GLY A 178 -3.90 -6.46 -9.84
CA GLY A 178 -4.23 -5.05 -9.70
C GLY A 178 -3.91 -4.26 -10.96
N TRP A 179 -2.67 -4.28 -11.42
CA TRP A 179 -2.14 -3.48 -12.54
C TRP A 179 -2.68 -3.87 -13.92
N GLY A 180 -3.41 -5.00 -13.99
CA GLY A 180 -3.91 -5.57 -15.24
C GLY A 180 -4.88 -4.68 -16.02
N LEU A 181 -5.57 -3.70 -15.41
CA LEU A 181 -6.43 -2.78 -16.18
C LEU A 181 -5.65 -1.62 -16.80
N ILE A 182 -4.65 -1.07 -16.10
CA ILE A 182 -3.84 0.05 -16.61
C ILE A 182 -3.03 -0.35 -17.86
N TYR A 183 -2.58 -1.61 -17.94
CA TYR A 183 -1.76 -2.13 -19.05
C TYR A 183 -2.42 -3.19 -19.93
N GLY A 184 -3.26 -4.06 -19.36
CA GLY A 184 -3.74 -5.27 -20.02
C GLY A 184 -5.00 -5.11 -20.85
N HIS A 185 -5.72 -3.99 -20.71
CA HIS A 185 -6.92 -3.74 -21.52
C HIS A 185 -6.71 -2.54 -22.43
N GLN A 186 -6.32 -2.84 -23.67
CA GLN A 186 -6.91 -2.12 -24.80
C GLN A 186 -8.43 -2.26 -24.61
N PRO A 187 -9.15 -1.19 -24.30
CA PRO A 187 -10.59 -1.25 -24.18
C PRO A 187 -11.12 -1.83 -25.49
N THR A 188 -12.11 -2.70 -25.44
CA THR A 188 -12.85 -3.13 -26.64
C THR A 188 -13.41 -1.94 -27.44
N SER A 189 -13.39 -0.73 -26.86
CA SER A 189 -13.76 0.56 -27.44
C SER A 189 -12.59 1.54 -27.71
N GLY A 190 -11.32 1.18 -27.46
CA GLY A 190 -10.16 2.07 -27.66
C GLY A 190 -10.00 3.24 -26.69
N SER A 191 -10.92 3.48 -25.75
CA SER A 191 -10.84 4.56 -24.73
C SER A 191 -10.24 4.11 -23.38
N LYS A 192 -9.03 4.58 -23.05
CA LYS A 192 -8.35 4.31 -21.76
C LYS A 192 -9.07 4.91 -20.53
N MET A 193 -10.11 5.71 -20.77
CA MET A 193 -10.97 6.34 -19.77
C MET A 193 -12.28 5.55 -19.60
N PHE A 194 -12.17 4.27 -19.22
CA PHE A 194 -13.30 3.35 -19.16
C PHE A 194 -13.83 3.10 -17.73
N TYR A 195 -12.94 2.95 -16.76
CA TYR A 195 -13.31 2.65 -15.37
C TYR A 195 -13.36 3.91 -14.52
N TYR A 196 -14.22 3.91 -13.49
CA TYR A 196 -14.29 5.00 -12.52
C TYR A 196 -12.95 5.26 -11.84
N SER A 197 -12.70 6.51 -11.44
CA SER A 197 -11.39 6.94 -10.93
C SER A 197 -10.85 6.10 -9.76
N ASN A 198 -11.70 5.59 -8.86
CA ASN A 198 -11.24 4.73 -7.75
C ASN A 198 -10.52 3.46 -8.23
N TRP A 199 -10.90 2.92 -9.39
CA TRP A 199 -10.27 1.72 -9.93
C TRP A 199 -8.82 2.01 -10.27
N ASP A 200 -8.57 3.03 -11.08
CA ASP A 200 -7.23 3.47 -11.46
C ASP A 200 -6.41 3.92 -10.24
N LEU A 201 -6.98 4.74 -9.37
CA LEU A 201 -6.31 5.23 -8.16
C LEU A 201 -5.87 4.07 -7.24
N SER A 202 -6.70 3.04 -7.09
CA SER A 202 -6.35 1.88 -6.25
C SER A 202 -5.19 1.07 -6.85
N GLN A 203 -5.13 0.96 -8.18
CA GLN A 203 -4.05 0.26 -8.88
C GLN A 203 -2.74 1.05 -8.81
N ILE A 204 -2.80 2.37 -9.00
CA ILE A 204 -1.66 3.29 -8.86
C ILE A 204 -1.11 3.22 -7.44
N GLY A 205 -1.97 3.38 -6.43
CA GLY A 205 -1.58 3.28 -5.02
C GLY A 205 -0.93 1.94 -4.70
N MET A 206 -1.50 0.84 -5.19
CA MET A 206 -0.91 -0.49 -5.05
C MET A 206 0.46 -0.61 -5.71
N ALA A 207 0.62 -0.12 -6.94
CA ALA A 207 1.90 -0.22 -7.65
C ALA A 207 2.99 0.62 -6.98
N ILE A 208 2.65 1.78 -6.42
CA ILE A 208 3.54 2.56 -5.55
C ILE A 208 3.92 1.74 -4.32
N ALA A 209 2.92 1.19 -3.62
CA ALA A 209 3.09 0.46 -2.38
C ALA A 209 3.96 -0.81 -2.54
N VAL A 210 3.69 -1.60 -3.58
CA VAL A 210 4.48 -2.79 -3.94
C VAL A 210 5.85 -2.39 -4.45
N GLY A 211 5.96 -1.30 -5.23
CA GLY A 211 7.24 -0.75 -5.68
C GLY A 211 8.17 -0.44 -4.52
N VAL A 212 7.68 0.27 -3.51
CA VAL A 212 8.44 0.55 -2.28
C VAL A 212 8.77 -0.72 -1.52
N LEU A 213 7.78 -1.58 -1.25
CA LEU A 213 7.98 -2.85 -0.52
C LEU A 213 9.06 -3.73 -1.17
N THR A 214 9.09 -3.74 -2.51
CA THR A 214 9.98 -4.63 -3.28
C THR A 214 11.28 -3.99 -3.70
N ASP A 215 11.53 -2.74 -3.29
CA ASP A 215 12.68 -1.96 -3.71
C ASP A 215 12.78 -1.81 -5.25
N ASN A 216 11.62 -1.82 -5.92
CA ASN A 216 11.49 -1.72 -7.38
C ASN A 216 11.15 -0.29 -7.83
N ARG A 217 12.20 0.51 -8.06
CA ARG A 217 12.09 1.91 -8.52
C ARG A 217 11.42 2.06 -9.88
N THR A 218 11.58 1.07 -10.78
CA THR A 218 10.92 1.09 -12.09
C THR A 218 9.41 1.00 -11.96
N MET A 219 8.91 0.07 -11.13
CA MET A 219 7.47 -0.07 -10.85
C MET A 219 6.89 1.21 -10.23
N PHE A 220 7.58 1.79 -9.25
CA PHE A 220 7.15 3.04 -8.63
C PHE A 220 7.12 4.20 -9.62
N ASN A 221 8.19 4.42 -10.38
CA ASN A 221 8.27 5.52 -11.34
C ASN A 221 7.19 5.39 -12.41
N GLU A 222 6.88 4.16 -12.82
CA GLU A 222 5.81 3.88 -13.77
C GLU A 222 4.43 4.23 -13.20
N ALA A 223 4.16 3.88 -11.94
CA ALA A 223 2.93 4.29 -11.27
C ALA A 223 2.80 5.82 -11.16
N ILE A 224 3.89 6.52 -10.83
CA ILE A 224 3.93 8.00 -10.81
C ILE A 224 3.70 8.57 -12.21
N ARG A 225 4.28 7.97 -13.26
CA ARG A 225 4.07 8.38 -14.65
C ARG A 225 2.60 8.25 -15.04
N VAL A 226 1.94 7.14 -14.69
CA VAL A 226 0.51 6.93 -14.93
C VAL A 226 -0.32 7.96 -14.17
N TYR A 227 -0.03 8.20 -12.89
CA TYR A 227 -0.75 9.20 -12.09
C TYR A 227 -0.61 10.63 -12.62
N LYS A 228 0.54 10.98 -13.19
CA LYS A 228 0.80 12.29 -13.79
C LYS A 228 0.35 12.40 -15.26
N SER A 229 -0.17 11.32 -15.85
CA SER A 229 -0.69 11.35 -17.21
C SER A 229 -2.10 11.96 -17.27
N ASP A 230 -2.61 12.18 -18.47
CA ASP A 230 -3.96 12.68 -18.73
C ASP A 230 -4.90 11.60 -19.29
N TRP A 231 -4.48 10.34 -19.30
CA TRP A 231 -5.13 9.27 -20.11
C TRP A 231 -6.00 8.30 -19.29
N TYR A 232 -6.09 8.48 -17.97
CA TYR A 232 -6.82 7.60 -17.05
C TYR A 232 -7.68 8.42 -16.11
N TRP A 233 -8.86 7.92 -15.73
CA TRP A 233 -9.77 8.65 -14.84
C TRP A 233 -9.19 8.82 -13.44
N GLY A 234 -8.31 7.91 -12.99
CA GLY A 234 -7.59 8.06 -11.72
C GLY A 234 -6.31 8.90 -11.79
N ALA A 235 -5.97 9.47 -12.95
CA ALA A 235 -4.81 10.35 -13.02
C ALA A 235 -5.09 11.72 -12.38
N SER A 236 -4.05 12.36 -11.85
CA SER A 236 -4.12 13.62 -11.09
C SER A 236 -4.92 14.73 -11.77
N SER A 237 -4.78 14.89 -13.09
CA SER A 237 -5.50 15.91 -13.86
C SER A 237 -6.94 15.54 -14.23
N GLN A 238 -7.36 14.28 -13.99
CA GLN A 238 -8.64 13.74 -14.44
C GLN A 238 -9.58 13.39 -13.29
N PHE A 239 -9.03 12.85 -12.18
CA PHE A 239 -9.87 12.36 -11.08
C PHE A 239 -10.54 13.49 -10.30
N ILE A 240 -9.96 14.69 -10.32
CA ILE A 240 -10.66 15.94 -10.01
C ILE A 240 -11.26 16.44 -11.33
N TYR A 241 -12.48 15.98 -11.62
CA TYR A 241 -13.14 16.19 -12.90
C TYR A 241 -13.53 17.65 -13.14
N TYR A 242 -13.87 18.39 -12.08
CA TYR A 242 -14.24 19.79 -12.19
C TYR A 242 -13.71 20.59 -11.00
N LEU A 243 -13.17 21.77 -11.29
CA LEU A 243 -12.72 22.73 -10.28
C LEU A 243 -13.71 23.91 -10.26
N HIS A 244 -14.51 23.98 -9.21
CA HIS A 244 -15.42 25.10 -8.97
C HIS A 244 -14.62 26.36 -8.55
N PRO A 245 -15.20 27.57 -8.69
CA PRO A 245 -14.59 28.80 -8.18
C PRO A 245 -14.16 28.65 -6.71
N GLY A 246 -13.00 29.21 -6.35
CA GLY A 246 -12.44 29.08 -5.00
C GLY A 246 -11.67 27.78 -4.74
N TYR A 247 -11.21 27.09 -5.79
CA TYR A 247 -10.42 25.84 -5.71
C TYR A 247 -11.17 24.66 -5.09
N PHE A 248 -12.51 24.65 -5.20
CA PHE A 248 -13.31 23.54 -4.71
C PHE A 248 -13.38 22.43 -5.77
N GLY A 249 -12.62 21.36 -5.55
CA GLY A 249 -12.54 20.22 -6.46
C GLY A 249 -13.70 19.25 -6.32
N GLN A 250 -14.29 18.85 -7.45
CA GLN A 250 -15.27 17.79 -7.55
C GLN A 250 -14.62 16.56 -8.19
N THR A 251 -14.73 15.40 -7.53
CA THR A 251 -14.15 14.17 -8.09
C THR A 251 -14.97 13.66 -9.27
N GLN A 252 -14.34 12.84 -10.12
CA GLN A 252 -14.98 12.16 -11.24
C GLN A 252 -16.16 11.27 -10.80
N GLU A 253 -16.15 10.78 -9.56
CA GLU A 253 -17.23 9.94 -9.04
C GLU A 253 -18.33 10.70 -8.30
N ALA A 254 -18.23 12.04 -8.26
CA ALA A 254 -19.31 12.88 -7.75
C ALA A 254 -20.55 12.71 -8.64
N GLY A 255 -21.58 12.05 -8.10
CA GLY A 255 -22.81 11.69 -8.83
C GLY A 255 -23.19 10.21 -8.71
N ARG A 256 -22.29 9.37 -8.19
CA ARG A 256 -22.63 7.99 -7.77
C ARG A 256 -23.22 8.01 -6.36
N ASP A 257 -22.59 7.30 -5.43
CA ASP A 257 -22.88 7.37 -4.00
C ASP A 257 -21.67 7.95 -3.23
N GLN A 258 -21.92 8.37 -1.99
CA GLN A 258 -20.90 8.99 -1.14
C GLN A 258 -19.72 8.06 -0.85
N GLY A 259 -19.93 6.74 -0.78
CA GLY A 259 -18.86 5.77 -0.55
C GLY A 259 -17.85 5.76 -1.67
N HIS A 260 -18.31 5.72 -2.92
CA HIS A 260 -17.43 5.76 -4.09
C HIS A 260 -16.74 7.12 -4.28
N ASN A 261 -17.47 8.22 -4.10
CA ASN A 261 -16.89 9.56 -4.21
C ASN A 261 -15.78 9.79 -3.17
N THR A 262 -16.02 9.42 -1.91
CA THR A 262 -15.03 9.57 -0.84
C THR A 262 -13.87 8.58 -0.97
N LEU A 263 -14.10 7.40 -1.55
CA LEU A 263 -13.03 6.43 -1.83
C LEU A 263 -11.96 7.02 -2.77
N SER A 264 -12.35 7.73 -3.82
CA SER A 264 -11.38 8.38 -4.73
C SER A 264 -10.47 9.38 -4.01
N ILE A 265 -11.02 10.20 -3.10
CA ILE A 265 -10.21 11.11 -2.27
C ILE A 265 -9.29 10.32 -1.33
N GLY A 266 -9.80 9.27 -0.69
CA GLY A 266 -9.00 8.42 0.21
C GLY A 266 -7.82 7.77 -0.50
N LEU A 267 -8.06 7.15 -1.66
CA LEU A 267 -7.01 6.52 -2.46
C LEU A 267 -5.99 7.54 -2.99
N GLY A 268 -6.47 8.70 -3.46
CA GLY A 268 -5.61 9.81 -3.90
C GLY A 268 -4.74 10.35 -2.77
N GLY A 269 -5.30 10.51 -1.56
CA GLY A 269 -4.55 10.93 -0.38
C GLY A 269 -3.45 9.92 -0.01
N ILE A 270 -3.82 8.63 0.06
CA ILE A 270 -2.88 7.55 0.40
C ILE A 270 -1.74 7.49 -0.61
N LEU A 271 -2.03 7.47 -1.92
CA LEU A 271 -0.97 7.39 -2.93
C LEU A 271 -0.07 8.62 -2.95
N CYS A 272 -0.63 9.82 -2.73
CA CYS A 272 0.16 11.05 -2.66
C CYS A 272 1.06 11.07 -1.42
N GLU A 273 0.56 10.63 -0.26
CA GLU A 273 1.37 10.52 0.97
C GLU A 273 2.52 9.52 0.77
N MET A 274 2.19 8.35 0.20
CA MET A 274 3.17 7.31 -0.12
C MET A 274 4.24 7.82 -1.11
N ALA A 275 3.85 8.61 -2.12
CA ALA A 275 4.77 9.20 -3.09
C ALA A 275 5.59 10.36 -2.51
N TRP A 276 5.00 11.18 -1.63
CA TRP A 276 5.67 12.31 -0.99
C TRP A 276 6.82 11.86 -0.08
N ASN A 277 6.66 10.70 0.55
CA ASN A 277 7.66 10.14 1.45
C ASN A 277 8.82 9.42 0.71
N GLN A 278 8.93 9.50 -0.63
CA GLN A 278 9.94 8.83 -1.47
C GLN A 278 10.69 9.77 -2.42
#